data_AF-A0A9W8U9P7-F1
#
_entry.id   AF-A0A9W8U9P7-F1
#
_cell.length_a   1.000
_cell.length_b   1.000
_cell.length_c   1.000
_cell.angle_alpha   90.00
_cell.angle_beta   90.00
_cell.angle_gamma   90.00
#
_symmetry.space_group_name_H-M   'P 1'
#
loop_
_entity.id
_entity.type
_entity.pdbx_description
1 polymer ?
#
loop_
_entity_poly.entity_id
_entity_poly.type
_entity_poly.pdbx_seq_one_letter_code
_entity_poly.pdbx_strand_id
1 'polypeptide(L)'
;MVRGCWLVGTQPSVDLDQTIFKTFGRLSYLEKIKAIVHEDDQSNHYLDKVIAEGFCQSVQKLGPLCHSVGELQYLAQMQRIATLASTNPAESYRELAFLYDGLGHLNTADFTSFIDTKNYASQLVIMHMLVLEFVMSRKAVEGDKRSSIGQKGYYCRKAMSKVWVQKILSKLPQEYYEYGEWPLRFINSLNYSFDDEDQVWKPFLLSSGTAILPEEDTLSLAMR
;
A
#
# COMPACT_ATOMS: atom_id res chain seq x y z
N MET A 1 11.60 -9.37 6.34
CA MET A 1 12.54 -9.23 5.19
C MET A 1 12.99 -7.79 4.99
N VAL A 2 12.08 -6.80 4.95
CA VAL A 2 12.39 -5.38 4.70
C VAL A 2 13.50 -4.78 5.59
N ARG A 3 13.44 -4.93 6.93
CA ARG A 3 14.50 -4.46 7.84
C ARG A 3 15.87 -5.11 7.55
N GLY A 4 15.88 -6.37 7.13
CA GLY A 4 17.11 -7.06 6.73
C GLY A 4 17.72 -6.47 5.45
N CYS A 5 16.89 -6.16 4.45
CA CYS A 5 17.33 -5.48 3.23
C CYS A 5 17.92 -4.10 3.55
N TRP A 6 17.27 -3.34 4.44
CA TRP A 6 17.78 -2.04 4.89
C TRP A 6 19.15 -2.18 5.58
N LEU A 7 19.28 -3.11 6.54
CA LEU A 7 20.54 -3.34 7.27
C LEU A 7 21.71 -3.74 6.37
N VAL A 8 21.45 -4.45 5.27
CA VAL A 8 22.48 -4.79 4.27
C VAL A 8 22.79 -3.60 3.38
N GLY A 9 21.77 -2.86 2.95
CA GLY A 9 21.91 -1.73 2.02
C GLY A 9 22.54 -0.48 2.63
N THR A 10 22.50 -0.32 3.95
CA THR A 10 23.08 0.84 4.66
C THR A 10 24.43 0.56 5.31
N GLN A 11 25.07 -0.56 4.98
CA GLN A 11 26.41 -0.83 5.52
C GLN A 11 27.44 0.16 4.96
N PRO A 12 28.31 0.74 5.78
CA PRO A 12 29.33 1.70 5.33
C PRO A 12 30.28 1.17 4.26
N SER A 13 30.42 -0.16 4.15
CA SER A 13 31.25 -0.84 3.15
C SER A 13 30.61 -0.92 1.76
N VAL A 14 29.34 -0.57 1.61
CA VAL A 14 28.61 -0.66 0.34
C VAL A 14 28.52 0.72 -0.28
N ASP A 15 29.44 1.03 -1.20
CA ASP A 15 29.36 2.21 -2.06
C ASP A 15 28.51 1.89 -3.30
N LEU A 16 27.21 2.16 -3.23
CA LEU A 16 26.26 1.88 -4.31
C LEU A 16 26.63 2.59 -5.62
N ASP A 17 27.25 3.77 -5.55
CA ASP A 17 27.59 4.58 -6.73
C ASP A 17 28.68 3.93 -7.59
N GLN A 18 29.49 3.05 -6.98
CA GLN A 18 30.51 2.25 -7.66
C GLN A 18 30.03 0.86 -8.11
N THR A 19 28.76 0.52 -7.86
CA THR A 19 28.22 -0.79 -8.25
C THR A 19 27.27 -0.71 -9.45
N ILE A 20 27.01 -1.87 -10.05
CA ILE A 20 25.94 -2.04 -11.05
C ILE A 20 24.54 -1.68 -10.49
N PHE A 21 24.40 -1.58 -9.17
CA PHE A 21 23.14 -1.27 -8.50
C PHE A 21 22.88 0.23 -8.32
N LYS A 22 23.77 1.13 -8.80
CA LYS A 22 23.60 2.59 -8.66
C LYS A 22 22.23 3.11 -9.12
N THR A 23 21.63 2.49 -10.13
CA THR A 23 20.30 2.86 -10.68
C THR A 23 19.11 2.32 -9.88
N PHE A 24 19.37 1.41 -8.93
CA PHE A 24 18.46 1.00 -7.86
C PHE A 24 18.65 1.87 -6.60
N GLY A 25 19.60 2.80 -6.64
CA GLY A 25 19.80 3.81 -5.61
C GLY A 25 18.55 4.66 -5.42
N ARG A 26 18.35 5.09 -4.18
CA ARG A 26 17.17 5.81 -3.73
C ARG A 26 16.90 7.08 -4.55
N LEU A 27 17.94 7.82 -4.90
CA LEU A 27 17.83 9.04 -5.72
C LEU A 27 17.34 8.73 -7.13
N SER A 28 17.90 7.70 -7.76
CA SER A 28 17.46 7.24 -9.09
C SER A 28 16.02 6.73 -9.09
N TYR A 29 15.53 6.13 -8.00
CA TYR A 29 14.12 5.75 -7.87
C TYR A 29 13.20 6.98 -7.79
N LEU A 30 13.57 8.00 -7.01
CA LEU A 30 12.80 9.24 -6.91
C LEU A 30 12.79 10.02 -8.22
N GLU A 31 13.91 10.07 -8.95
CA GLU A 31 13.98 10.68 -10.28
C GLU A 31 13.05 9.98 -11.27
N LYS A 32 13.00 8.64 -11.24
CA LYS A 32 12.07 7.85 -12.07
C LYS A 32 10.61 8.12 -11.71
N ILE A 33 10.26 8.18 -10.43
CA ILE A 33 8.89 8.56 -10.00
C ILE A 33 8.53 9.95 -10.52
N LYS A 34 9.42 10.93 -10.35
CA LYS A 34 9.19 12.30 -10.83
C LYS A 34 8.99 12.34 -12.34
N ALA A 35 9.78 11.59 -13.10
CA ALA A 35 9.62 11.48 -14.55
C ALA A 35 8.25 10.89 -14.93
N ILE A 36 7.83 9.80 -14.27
CA ILE A 36 6.50 9.18 -14.50
C ILE A 36 5.37 10.16 -14.20
N VAL A 37 5.49 10.94 -13.11
CA VAL A 37 4.45 11.92 -12.74
C VAL A 37 4.44 13.14 -13.68
N HIS A 38 5.59 13.53 -14.24
CA HIS A 38 5.67 14.66 -15.18
C HIS A 38 5.26 14.33 -16.62
N GLU A 39 5.39 13.07 -17.07
CA GLU A 39 5.04 12.67 -18.44
C GLU A 39 3.52 12.63 -18.71
N ASP A 40 2.67 12.63 -17.67
CA ASP A 40 1.22 12.37 -17.78
C ASP A 40 0.36 13.49 -17.14
N ASP A 41 0.80 14.75 -17.29
CA ASP A 41 0.16 15.97 -16.75
C ASP A 41 -1.27 16.25 -17.27
N GLN A 42 -1.81 15.36 -18.12
CA GLN A 42 -3.15 15.46 -18.71
C GLN A 42 -4.17 14.49 -18.08
N SER A 43 -3.75 13.49 -17.30
CA SER A 43 -4.67 12.61 -16.59
C SER A 43 -4.54 12.79 -15.08
N ASN A 44 -5.61 13.30 -14.44
CA ASN A 44 -5.64 13.61 -13.01
C ASN A 44 -5.39 12.35 -12.14
N HIS A 45 -4.12 12.05 -11.81
CA HIS A 45 -3.69 10.88 -11.02
C HIS A 45 -3.93 10.98 -9.50
N TYR A 46 -4.92 11.74 -9.07
CA TYR A 46 -5.21 11.93 -7.65
C TYR A 46 -5.92 10.71 -7.05
N LEU A 47 -5.74 10.50 -5.75
CA LEU A 47 -6.47 9.48 -5.03
C LEU A 47 -7.85 10.06 -4.83
N ASP A 48 -8.88 9.25 -5.08
CA ASP A 48 -10.24 9.66 -4.80
C ASP A 48 -10.32 10.22 -3.36
N LYS A 49 -10.87 11.42 -3.25
CA LYS A 49 -10.88 12.18 -2.00
C LYS A 49 -11.64 11.43 -0.91
N VAL A 50 -12.70 10.70 -1.26
CA VAL A 50 -13.48 9.88 -0.32
C VAL A 50 -12.65 8.71 0.20
N ILE A 51 -11.86 8.07 -0.67
CA ILE A 51 -10.94 6.99 -0.26
C ILE A 51 -9.84 7.55 0.66
N ALA A 52 -9.25 8.70 0.30
CA ALA A 52 -8.20 9.34 1.09
C ALA A 52 -8.71 9.75 2.49
N GLU A 53 -9.87 10.40 2.55
CA GLU A 53 -10.50 10.83 3.80
C GLU A 53 -10.92 9.63 4.67
N GLY A 54 -11.52 8.60 4.06
CA GLY A 54 -11.89 7.38 4.75
C GLY A 54 -10.68 6.67 5.38
N PHE A 55 -9.56 6.59 4.65
CA PHE A 55 -8.31 6.05 5.16
C PHE A 55 -7.76 6.91 6.31
N CYS A 56 -7.72 8.24 6.15
CA CYS A 56 -7.25 9.13 7.22
C CYS A 56 -8.08 8.99 8.49
N GLN A 57 -9.41 8.90 8.38
CA GLN A 57 -10.30 8.67 9.52
C GLN A 57 -10.01 7.33 10.20
N SER A 58 -9.77 6.26 9.44
CA SER A 58 -9.46 4.95 10.02
C SER A 58 -8.13 4.96 10.77
N VAL A 59 -7.11 5.62 10.23
CA VAL A 59 -5.81 5.77 10.89
C VAL A 59 -5.92 6.65 12.14
N GLN A 60 -6.72 7.71 12.13
CA GLN A 60 -6.95 8.55 13.30
C GLN A 60 -7.57 7.79 14.47
N LYS A 61 -8.50 6.85 14.20
CA LYS A 61 -9.09 5.99 15.23
C LYS A 61 -8.06 5.14 15.97
N LEU A 62 -6.92 4.83 15.36
CA LEU A 62 -5.85 4.06 16.01
C LEU A 62 -5.05 4.89 17.03
N GLY A 63 -5.07 6.22 16.94
CA GLY A 63 -4.23 7.10 17.76
C GLY A 63 -4.29 6.78 19.27
N PRO A 64 -5.48 6.64 19.88
CA PRO A 64 -5.61 6.28 21.30
C PRO A 64 -5.09 4.89 21.69
N LEU A 65 -4.93 3.97 20.73
CA LEU A 65 -4.41 2.62 20.98
C LEU A 65 -2.89 2.55 20.89
N CYS A 66 -2.25 3.53 20.26
CA CYS A 66 -0.82 3.52 20.01
C CYS A 66 -0.06 4.07 21.22
N HIS A 67 0.92 3.31 21.70
CA HIS A 67 1.68 3.64 22.90
C HIS A 67 3.17 3.85 22.61
N SER A 68 3.66 3.32 21.50
CA SER A 68 5.05 3.46 21.07
C SER A 68 5.23 4.62 20.10
N VAL A 69 6.42 5.22 20.13
CA VAL A 69 6.83 6.26 19.19
C VAL A 69 6.78 5.75 17.75
N GLY A 70 7.17 4.50 17.51
CA GLY A 70 7.13 3.88 16.18
C GLY A 70 5.71 3.81 15.61
N GLU A 71 4.74 3.32 16.39
CA GLU A 71 3.33 3.28 15.98
C GLU A 71 2.82 4.68 15.59
N LEU A 72 3.06 5.68 16.44
CA LEU A 72 2.61 7.05 16.20
C LEU A 72 3.27 7.68 14.95
N GLN A 73 4.56 7.41 14.73
CA GLN A 73 5.25 7.85 13.51
C GLN A 73 4.62 7.24 12.25
N TYR A 74 4.30 5.95 12.28
CA TYR A 74 3.61 5.29 11.17
C TYR A 74 2.22 5.86 10.93
N LEU A 75 1.43 6.10 11.98
CA LEU A 75 0.12 6.74 11.82
C LEU A 75 0.24 8.11 11.14
N ALA A 76 1.15 8.96 11.61
CA ALA A 76 1.38 10.28 11.05
C ALA A 76 1.84 10.22 9.59
N GLN A 77 2.78 9.33 9.27
CA GLN A 77 3.28 9.17 7.91
C GLN A 77 2.20 8.64 6.96
N MET A 78 1.40 7.66 7.40
CA MET A 78 0.29 7.13 6.61
C MET A 78 -0.78 8.19 6.31
N GLN A 79 -1.15 9.01 7.30
CA GLN A 79 -2.09 10.13 7.08
C GLN A 79 -1.52 11.16 6.09
N ARG A 80 -0.24 11.49 6.21
CA ARG A 80 0.44 12.40 5.29
C ARG A 80 0.45 11.86 3.87
N ILE A 81 0.80 10.59 3.68
CA ILE A 81 0.80 9.94 2.36
C ILE A 81 -0.60 10.00 1.75
N ALA A 82 -1.64 9.60 2.47
CA ALA A 82 -3.01 9.59 1.95
C ALA A 82 -3.52 11.00 1.62
N THR A 83 -3.21 12.00 2.46
CA THR A 83 -3.56 13.40 2.21
C THR A 83 -2.87 13.91 0.95
N LEU A 84 -1.56 13.69 0.83
CA LEU A 84 -0.78 14.07 -0.35
C LEU A 84 -1.26 13.31 -1.60
N ALA A 85 -1.73 12.06 -1.47
CA ALA A 85 -2.18 11.30 -2.62
C ALA A 85 -3.36 11.98 -3.37
N SER A 86 -4.12 12.82 -2.67
CA SER A 86 -5.25 13.60 -3.21
C SER A 86 -4.90 15.01 -3.70
N THR A 87 -3.71 15.53 -3.38
CA THR A 87 -3.31 16.93 -3.67
C THR A 87 -1.96 17.07 -4.37
N ASN A 88 -1.01 16.18 -4.07
CA ASN A 88 0.32 16.09 -4.66
C ASN A 88 0.79 14.62 -4.72
N PRO A 89 0.41 13.87 -5.77
CA PRO A 89 0.76 12.46 -5.93
C PRO A 89 2.28 12.21 -5.96
N ALA A 90 3.08 13.10 -6.56
CA ALA A 90 4.53 12.95 -6.61
C ALA A 90 5.16 12.90 -5.21
N GLU A 91 4.80 13.87 -4.35
CA GLU A 91 5.26 13.87 -2.97
C GLU A 91 4.66 12.72 -2.15
N SER A 92 3.43 12.29 -2.44
CA SER A 92 2.84 11.11 -1.81
C SER A 92 3.64 9.83 -2.10
N TYR A 93 4.02 9.59 -3.36
CA TYR A 93 4.85 8.45 -3.74
C TYR A 93 6.25 8.53 -3.17
N ARG A 94 6.82 9.73 -3.10
CA ARG A 94 8.09 9.96 -2.41
C ARG A 94 7.97 9.52 -0.96
N GLU A 95 7.00 10.03 -0.21
CA GLU A 95 6.78 9.68 1.20
C GLU A 95 6.54 8.17 1.39
N LEU A 96 5.77 7.54 0.49
CA LEU A 96 5.53 6.10 0.50
C LEU A 96 6.83 5.29 0.31
N ALA A 97 7.75 5.76 -0.55
CA ALA A 97 9.04 5.10 -0.75
C ALA A 97 9.88 5.02 0.54
N PHE A 98 9.70 5.99 1.44
CA PHE A 98 10.38 6.04 2.74
C PHE A 98 9.60 5.40 3.88
N LEU A 99 8.35 4.97 3.66
CA LEU A 99 7.51 4.39 4.71
C LEU A 99 8.23 3.23 5.41
N TYR A 100 8.83 2.35 4.64
CA TYR A 100 9.51 1.16 5.16
C TYR A 100 10.87 1.43 5.79
N ASP A 101 11.46 2.60 5.58
CA ASP A 101 12.73 2.98 6.20
C ASP A 101 12.58 3.17 7.71
N GLY A 102 11.39 3.53 8.18
CA GLY A 102 11.11 3.64 9.61
C GLY A 102 11.48 2.36 10.35
N LEU A 103 11.21 1.17 9.77
CA LEU A 103 11.53 -0.13 10.37
C LEU A 103 13.04 -0.35 10.51
N GLY A 104 13.84 0.24 9.61
CA GLY A 104 15.29 0.17 9.65
C GLY A 104 15.89 0.98 10.81
N HIS A 105 15.30 2.14 11.10
CA HIS A 105 15.78 3.04 12.15
C HIS A 105 15.37 2.63 13.56
N LEU A 106 14.39 1.73 13.70
CA LEU A 106 14.02 1.19 15.01
C LEU A 106 15.16 0.35 15.60
N ASN A 107 15.44 0.58 16.89
CA ASN A 107 16.31 -0.31 17.64
C ASN A 107 15.69 -1.72 17.73
N THR A 108 16.47 -2.71 18.16
CA THR A 108 16.01 -4.11 18.16
C THR A 108 14.83 -4.36 19.11
N ALA A 109 14.77 -3.69 20.26
CA ALA A 109 13.66 -3.84 21.20
C ALA A 109 12.36 -3.27 20.63
N ASP A 110 12.41 -2.04 20.09
CA ASP A 110 11.27 -1.37 19.49
C ASP A 110 10.76 -2.12 18.26
N PHE A 111 11.67 -2.58 17.41
CA PHE A 111 11.29 -3.40 16.25
C PHE A 111 10.61 -4.70 16.67
N THR A 112 11.16 -5.41 17.67
CA THR A 112 10.58 -6.67 18.16
C THR A 112 9.21 -6.45 18.77
N SER A 113 9.02 -5.37 19.53
CA SER A 113 7.73 -4.96 20.09
C SER A 113 6.72 -4.60 18.99
N PHE A 114 7.16 -3.89 17.95
CA PHE A 114 6.32 -3.47 16.84
C PHE A 114 5.82 -4.65 16.00
N ILE A 115 6.63 -5.70 15.83
CA ILE A 115 6.18 -6.89 15.06
C ILE A 115 5.50 -7.94 15.94
N ASP A 116 5.39 -7.73 17.26
CA ASP A 116 4.77 -8.70 18.15
C ASP A 116 3.28 -8.87 17.81
N THR A 117 2.88 -10.12 17.57
CA THR A 117 1.49 -10.50 17.33
C THR A 117 0.56 -10.23 18.52
N LYS A 118 1.11 -10.08 19.73
CA LYS A 118 0.36 -9.69 20.93
C LYS A 118 0.24 -8.17 21.10
N ASN A 119 1.02 -7.39 20.37
CA ASN A 119 0.83 -5.95 20.30
C ASN A 119 -0.25 -5.63 19.27
N TYR A 120 -1.51 -5.64 19.70
CA TYR A 120 -2.67 -5.47 18.83
C TYR A 120 -2.71 -4.09 18.15
N ALA A 121 -2.24 -3.04 18.82
CA ALA A 121 -2.11 -1.71 18.22
C ALA A 121 -1.15 -1.74 17.04
N SER A 122 0.05 -2.32 17.21
CA SER A 122 1.00 -2.48 16.12
C SER A 122 0.49 -3.39 14.99
N GLN A 123 -0.25 -4.47 15.30
CA GLN A 123 -0.87 -5.30 14.27
C GLN A 123 -1.87 -4.50 13.42
N LEU A 124 -2.67 -3.63 14.05
CA LEU A 124 -3.58 -2.71 13.35
C LEU A 124 -2.83 -1.67 12.52
N VAL A 125 -1.71 -1.14 13.00
CA VAL A 125 -0.84 -0.23 12.24
C VAL A 125 -0.29 -0.93 11.00
N ILE A 126 0.27 -2.13 11.15
CA ILE A 126 0.79 -2.95 10.04
C ILE A 126 -0.31 -3.23 9.02
N MET A 127 -1.51 -3.59 9.48
CA MET A 127 -2.66 -3.81 8.60
C MET A 127 -3.00 -2.56 7.78
N HIS A 128 -2.98 -1.37 8.38
CA HIS A 128 -3.21 -0.12 7.66
C HIS A 128 -2.07 0.22 6.68
N MET A 129 -0.81 -0.08 7.03
CA MET A 129 0.33 0.07 6.12
C MET A 129 0.15 -0.79 4.86
N LEU A 130 -0.26 -2.05 5.03
CA LEU A 130 -0.51 -2.97 3.93
C LEU A 130 -1.64 -2.49 3.01
N VAL A 131 -2.72 -1.94 3.60
CA VAL A 131 -3.82 -1.37 2.82
C VAL A 131 -3.40 -0.10 2.11
N LEU A 132 -2.62 0.77 2.74
CA LEU A 132 -2.11 1.98 2.10
C LEU A 132 -1.25 1.65 0.88
N GLU A 133 -0.30 0.71 1.01
CA GLU A 133 0.52 0.28 -0.11
C GLU A 133 -0.34 -0.27 -1.26
N PHE A 134 -1.39 -1.02 -0.92
CA PHE A 134 -2.34 -1.52 -1.90
C PHE A 134 -3.14 -0.40 -2.60
N VAL A 135 -3.67 0.56 -1.84
CA VAL A 135 -4.39 1.74 -2.36
C VAL A 135 -3.50 2.50 -3.34
N MET A 136 -2.25 2.73 -2.96
CA MET A 136 -1.30 3.49 -3.75
C MET A 136 -0.79 2.73 -4.98
N SER A 137 -0.74 1.39 -4.93
CA SER A 137 -0.31 0.57 -6.07
C SER A 137 -1.39 0.38 -7.14
N ARG A 138 -2.66 0.61 -6.85
CA ARG A 138 -3.75 0.63 -7.87
C ARG A 138 -3.50 1.64 -8.98
N LYS A 139 -3.02 2.83 -8.62
CA LYS A 139 -2.73 3.91 -9.57
C LYS A 139 -1.58 3.58 -10.52
N ALA A 140 -0.56 2.88 -10.04
CA ALA A 140 0.55 2.43 -10.88
C ALA A 140 0.11 1.47 -12.00
N VAL A 141 -1.05 0.83 -11.86
CA VAL A 141 -1.58 -0.18 -12.80
C VAL A 141 -2.63 0.41 -13.72
N GLU A 142 -3.42 1.39 -13.27
CA GLU A 142 -4.38 2.11 -14.13
C GLU A 142 -3.69 2.97 -15.21
N GLY A 143 -2.47 3.47 -14.95
CA GLY A 143 -1.63 4.12 -15.96
C GLY A 143 -0.99 3.16 -16.97
N ASP A 144 -0.85 1.88 -16.62
CA ASP A 144 -0.16 0.87 -17.43
C ASP A 144 -1.13 -0.11 -18.11
N LYS A 145 -2.14 0.44 -18.81
CA LYS A 145 -3.10 -0.31 -19.67
C LYS A 145 -2.45 -1.10 -20.83
N ARG A 146 -1.13 -1.29 -20.82
CA ARG A 146 -0.35 -1.87 -21.92
C ARG A 146 0.28 -3.23 -21.60
N SER A 147 0.15 -3.79 -20.39
CA SER A 147 0.64 -5.16 -20.14
C SER A 147 -0.32 -6.04 -19.32
N SER A 148 -0.65 -7.20 -19.86
CA SER A 148 -1.38 -8.28 -19.18
C SER A 148 -0.70 -8.74 -17.88
N ILE A 149 0.62 -8.55 -17.78
CA ILE A 149 1.44 -8.87 -16.60
C ILE A 149 1.21 -7.87 -15.45
N GLY A 150 1.05 -6.58 -15.74
CA GLY A 150 0.76 -5.55 -14.73
C GLY A 150 -0.58 -5.80 -14.02
N GLN A 151 -1.60 -6.20 -14.79
CA GLN A 151 -2.90 -6.60 -14.26
C GLN A 151 -2.80 -7.88 -13.42
N LYS A 152 -2.13 -8.93 -13.91
CA LYS A 152 -1.92 -10.19 -13.15
C LYS A 152 -1.17 -9.96 -11.82
N GLY A 153 -0.10 -9.17 -11.82
CA GLY A 153 0.64 -8.82 -10.61
C GLY A 153 -0.16 -7.99 -9.61
N TYR A 154 -1.07 -7.13 -10.10
CA TYR A 154 -2.02 -6.40 -9.26
C TYR A 154 -3.01 -7.33 -8.57
N TYR A 155 -3.57 -8.32 -9.29
CA TYR A 155 -4.48 -9.31 -8.72
C TYR A 155 -3.81 -10.15 -7.62
N CYS A 156 -2.56 -10.59 -7.82
CA CYS A 156 -1.80 -11.31 -6.80
C CYS A 156 -1.58 -10.46 -5.54
N ARG A 157 -1.17 -9.19 -5.70
CA ARG A 157 -1.00 -8.26 -4.57
C ARG A 157 -2.32 -8.02 -3.85
N LYS A 158 -3.41 -7.81 -4.59
CA LYS A 158 -4.77 -7.66 -4.06
C LYS A 158 -5.25 -8.86 -3.25
N ALA A 159 -5.06 -10.06 -3.79
CA ALA A 159 -5.43 -11.31 -3.12
C ALA A 159 -4.62 -11.48 -1.83
N MET A 160 -3.32 -11.20 -1.88
CA MET A 160 -2.44 -11.31 -0.73
C MET A 160 -2.78 -10.27 0.36
N SER A 161 -3.04 -9.01 -0.02
CA SER A 161 -3.50 -7.97 0.93
C SER A 161 -4.78 -8.40 1.65
N LYS A 162 -5.75 -9.00 0.94
CA LYS A 162 -6.97 -9.55 1.56
C LYS A 162 -6.65 -10.64 2.58
N VAL A 163 -5.85 -11.62 2.19
CA VAL A 163 -5.46 -12.73 3.09
C VAL A 163 -4.75 -12.18 4.33
N TRP A 164 -3.84 -11.22 4.17
CA TRP A 164 -3.12 -10.63 5.30
C TRP A 164 -4.02 -9.84 6.23
N VAL A 165 -4.90 -8.98 5.71
CA VAL A 165 -5.86 -8.21 6.52
C VAL A 165 -6.80 -9.14 7.28
N GLN A 166 -7.36 -10.16 6.61
CA GLN A 166 -8.22 -11.14 7.26
C GLN A 166 -7.48 -11.93 8.35
N LYS A 167 -6.23 -12.33 8.09
CA LYS A 167 -5.41 -13.09 9.04
C LYS A 167 -4.99 -12.27 10.25
N ILE A 168 -4.73 -10.97 10.08
CA ILE A 168 -4.47 -10.07 11.20
C ILE A 168 -5.73 -9.95 12.04
N LEU A 169 -6.87 -9.59 11.43
CA LEU A 169 -8.15 -9.43 12.13
C LEU A 169 -8.58 -10.69 12.89
N SER A 170 -8.43 -11.88 12.29
CA SER A 170 -8.83 -13.14 12.94
C SER A 170 -8.05 -13.45 14.23
N LYS A 171 -6.89 -12.81 14.43
CA LYS A 171 -6.03 -13.00 15.61
C LYS A 171 -6.25 -11.93 16.68
N LEU A 172 -6.97 -10.85 16.36
CA LEU A 172 -7.25 -9.79 17.30
C LEU A 172 -8.38 -10.20 18.26
N PRO A 173 -8.38 -9.70 19.50
CA PRO A 173 -9.57 -9.76 20.36
C PRO A 173 -10.71 -8.94 19.76
N GLN A 174 -11.95 -9.31 20.10
CA GLN A 174 -13.17 -8.72 19.52
C GLN A 174 -13.25 -7.19 19.71
N GLU A 175 -12.74 -6.67 20.82
CA GLU A 175 -12.68 -5.23 21.11
C GLU A 175 -11.87 -4.42 20.08
N TYR A 176 -10.92 -5.05 19.36
CA TYR A 176 -10.11 -4.37 18.35
C TYR A 176 -10.71 -4.40 16.94
N TYR A 177 -11.84 -5.09 16.73
CA TYR A 177 -12.38 -5.31 15.38
C TYR A 177 -12.87 -4.01 14.72
N GLU A 178 -13.40 -3.07 15.51
CA GLU A 178 -13.89 -1.79 15.00
C GLU A 178 -12.80 -0.98 14.30
N TYR A 179 -11.55 -1.11 14.76
CA TYR A 179 -10.40 -0.43 14.19
C TYR A 179 -9.94 -1.02 12.87
N GLY A 180 -10.31 -2.28 12.58
CA GLY A 180 -10.01 -2.95 11.32
C GLY A 180 -11.13 -2.95 10.29
N GLU A 181 -12.29 -2.37 10.63
CA GLU A 181 -13.48 -2.37 9.80
C GLU A 181 -13.23 -1.69 8.44
N TRP A 182 -12.63 -0.49 8.44
CA TRP A 182 -12.40 0.25 7.21
C TRP A 182 -11.42 -0.47 6.26
N PRO A 183 -10.22 -0.92 6.71
CA PRO A 183 -9.32 -1.74 5.90
C PRO A 183 -10.00 -2.96 5.28
N LEU A 184 -10.81 -3.68 6.06
CA LEU A 184 -11.51 -4.87 5.60
C LEU A 184 -12.59 -4.53 4.55
N ARG A 185 -13.42 -3.52 4.82
CA ARG A 185 -14.46 -3.06 3.87
C ARG A 185 -13.85 -2.59 2.57
N PHE A 186 -12.80 -1.79 2.65
CA PHE A 186 -12.09 -1.29 1.47
C PHE A 186 -11.60 -2.45 0.62
N ILE A 187 -10.90 -3.43 1.19
CA ILE A 187 -10.40 -4.57 0.40
C ILE A 187 -11.54 -5.43 -0.17
N ASN A 188 -12.62 -5.63 0.58
CA ASN A 188 -13.75 -6.44 0.12
C ASN A 188 -14.60 -5.76 -0.95
N SER A 189 -14.68 -4.42 -0.97
CA SER A 189 -15.38 -3.65 -2.02
C SER A 189 -14.72 -3.75 -3.40
N LEU A 190 -13.52 -4.32 -3.48
CA LEU A 190 -12.82 -4.48 -4.72
C LEU A 190 -13.27 -5.79 -5.38
N ASN A 191 -14.19 -5.73 -6.34
CA ASN A 191 -14.67 -6.90 -7.09
C ASN A 191 -13.51 -7.74 -7.67
N TYR A 192 -13.57 -9.07 -7.47
CA TYR A 192 -12.59 -10.03 -7.98
C TYR A 192 -13.14 -10.68 -9.25
N SER A 193 -12.33 -10.76 -10.30
CA SER A 193 -12.53 -11.73 -11.38
C SER A 193 -11.29 -12.60 -11.44
N PHE A 194 -11.44 -13.87 -11.07
CA PHE A 194 -10.44 -14.89 -11.29
C PHE A 194 -10.80 -15.59 -12.59
N ASP A 195 -10.21 -15.14 -13.70
CA ASP A 195 -10.13 -15.98 -14.88
C ASP A 195 -8.69 -16.51 -14.98
N ASP A 196 -8.63 -17.82 -14.78
CA ASP A 196 -7.48 -18.73 -14.75
C ASP A 196 -6.55 -18.74 -13.53
N GLU A 197 -6.67 -19.85 -12.80
CA GLU A 197 -5.60 -20.44 -12.01
C GLU A 197 -4.49 -20.90 -12.96
N ASP A 198 -3.39 -20.16 -13.03
CA ASP A 198 -2.04 -20.74 -13.09
C ASP A 198 -0.95 -19.66 -13.25
N GLN A 199 0.22 -20.01 -12.72
CA GLN A 199 1.55 -19.42 -12.94
C GLN A 199 2.07 -18.43 -11.88
N VAL A 200 2.57 -19.06 -10.83
CA VAL A 200 3.58 -18.55 -9.91
C VAL A 200 4.93 -18.44 -10.68
N TRP A 201 5.38 -17.18 -10.88
CA TRP A 201 6.68 -16.71 -11.41
C TRP A 201 6.91 -16.67 -12.94
N LYS A 202 7.02 -15.45 -13.52
CA LYS A 202 8.11 -14.98 -14.44
C LYS A 202 7.96 -13.50 -14.87
N PRO A 203 9.05 -12.78 -15.23
CA PRO A 203 9.10 -11.31 -15.37
C PRO A 203 8.75 -10.76 -16.77
N PHE A 204 8.20 -9.54 -16.77
CA PHE A 204 8.04 -8.51 -17.84
C PHE A 204 8.05 -8.92 -19.34
N LEU A 205 6.99 -8.53 -20.08
CA LEU A 205 6.98 -7.63 -21.25
C LEU A 205 5.55 -7.47 -21.87
N LEU A 206 5.34 -6.32 -22.52
CA LEU A 206 4.12 -5.73 -23.15
C LEU A 206 3.15 -6.74 -23.83
N SER A 207 1.83 -6.62 -23.69
CA SER A 207 1.01 -5.92 -24.70
C SER A 207 -0.49 -5.83 -24.34
N SER A 208 -1.12 -4.73 -24.79
CA SER A 208 -2.52 -4.44 -25.17
C SER A 208 -3.72 -5.14 -24.50
N GLY A 209 -4.64 -4.35 -23.93
CA GLY A 209 -6.04 -4.78 -23.70
C GLY A 209 -6.99 -3.71 -23.12
N THR A 210 -8.09 -3.45 -23.83
CA THR A 210 -9.17 -2.48 -23.56
C THR A 210 -10.14 -2.94 -22.44
N ALA A 211 -10.80 -2.01 -21.72
CA ALA A 211 -11.78 -2.33 -20.67
C ALA A 211 -13.15 -1.64 -20.90
N ILE A 212 -14.24 -2.36 -20.64
CA ILE A 212 -15.65 -1.89 -20.61
C ILE A 212 -16.18 -2.08 -19.19
N LEU A 213 -16.95 -1.12 -18.67
CA LEU A 213 -17.68 -1.18 -17.39
C LEU A 213 -19.18 -1.43 -17.65
N PRO A 214 -19.91 -2.20 -16.82
CA PRO A 214 -21.36 -2.24 -16.86
C PRO A 214 -21.96 -1.08 -16.05
N GLU A 215 -22.87 -0.34 -16.67
CA GLU A 215 -23.74 0.65 -16.04
C GLU A 215 -24.80 -0.01 -15.16
N GLU A 216 -25.07 0.66 -14.04
CA GLU A 216 -26.31 0.72 -13.25
C GLU A 216 -27.29 -0.48 -13.26
N ASP A 217 -27.62 -0.94 -12.04
CA ASP A 217 -29.01 -1.25 -11.72
C ASP A 217 -29.43 -0.44 -10.49
N THR A 218 -30.05 0.69 -10.81
CA THR A 218 -30.87 1.51 -9.93
C THR A 218 -32.21 0.80 -9.67
N LEU A 219 -32.60 0.77 -8.38
CA LEU A 219 -33.97 0.88 -7.84
C LEU A 219 -35.15 0.21 -8.57
N SER A 220 -35.91 -0.57 -7.77
CA SER A 220 -37.39 -0.65 -7.69
C SER A 220 -38.05 -2.00 -7.97
N LEU A 221 -38.79 -2.48 -6.95
CA LEU A 221 -40.06 -3.23 -6.95
C LEU A 221 -40.14 -3.97 -5.58
N ALA A 222 -40.58 -3.34 -4.49
CA ALA A 222 -41.96 -3.03 -4.11
C ALA A 222 -43.00 -4.10 -4.50
N MET A 223 -43.58 -4.75 -3.46
CA MET A 223 -44.86 -5.49 -3.42
C MET A 223 -44.99 -6.70 -4.39
N ARG A 224 -45.25 -7.93 -3.97
CA ARG A 224 -46.18 -8.46 -2.96
C ARG A 224 -45.79 -9.89 -2.61
#